data_AF-A0A0G1APF8-F1
#
_entry.id   AF-A0A0G1APF8-F1
#
_cell.length_a   1.000
_cell.length_b   1.000
_cell.length_c   1.000
_cell.angle_alpha   90.00
_cell.angle_beta   90.00
_cell.angle_gamma   90.00
#
_symmetry.space_group_name_H-M   'P 1'
#
loop_
_entity.id
_entity.type
_entity.pdbx_description
1 polymer ?
#
loop_
_entity_poly.entity_id
_entity_poly.type
_entity_poly.pdbx_seq_one_letter_code
_entity_poly.pdbx_strand_id
1 'polypeptide(L)'
;PTSSAPEGNSLLAVVLSGLKGLGVSISNQFVHIVSVFTEELTVGSEAMPTGIQFYDQVDGSPYCVRIHNGEIIQKTGLCEAAPPSEQDNDTPVVQQPASEPNPEPPVTDTTDIPTDVPTSDPTSLPEELTDQPLDEQADTEPIVETEQTHVEEVVVPPVENVSEPKEQVVAVF
;
A
#
# COMPACT_ATOMS: atom_id res chain seq x y z
N PRO A 1 38.17 32.42 -7.18
CA PRO A 1 38.19 31.24 -8.09
C PRO A 1 36.74 30.77 -8.29
N THR A 2 36.07 31.38 -9.25
CA THR A 2 34.73 31.01 -9.72
C THR A 2 34.83 29.64 -10.40
N SER A 3 34.45 28.60 -9.67
CA SER A 3 34.36 27.24 -10.18
C SER A 3 33.07 27.10 -10.98
N SER A 4 33.13 27.48 -12.25
CA SER A 4 32.11 27.16 -13.25
C SER A 4 32.16 25.66 -13.54
N ALA A 5 31.27 24.90 -12.89
CA ALA A 5 30.95 23.52 -13.26
C ALA A 5 29.87 23.54 -14.37
N PRO A 6 29.86 22.53 -15.24
CA PRO A 6 29.53 22.70 -16.65
C PRO A 6 28.02 22.77 -16.91
N GLU A 7 27.65 23.67 -17.84
CA GLU A 7 26.44 23.57 -18.67
C GLU A 7 26.57 22.32 -19.57
N GLY A 8 26.52 21.16 -18.94
CA GLY A 8 26.33 19.91 -19.62
C GLY A 8 24.86 19.84 -20.00
N ASN A 9 24.58 19.95 -21.30
CA ASN A 9 23.33 19.54 -21.94
C ASN A 9 23.16 18.01 -21.77
N SER A 10 23.16 17.55 -20.53
CA SER A 10 23.18 16.15 -20.18
C SER A 10 21.79 15.64 -20.48
N LEU A 11 21.67 14.85 -21.55
CA LEU A 11 20.47 14.10 -21.90
C LEU A 11 19.84 13.44 -20.67
N LEU A 12 20.67 13.00 -19.71
CA LEU A 12 20.25 12.46 -18.43
C LEU A 12 19.40 13.45 -17.62
N ALA A 13 19.79 14.72 -17.54
CA ALA A 13 19.02 15.75 -16.82
C ALA A 13 17.67 16.01 -17.48
N VAL A 14 17.61 15.97 -18.81
CA VAL A 14 16.35 16.10 -19.57
C VAL A 14 15.45 14.89 -19.31
N VAL A 15 16.00 13.66 -19.35
CA VAL A 15 15.27 12.43 -19.05
C VAL A 15 14.75 12.43 -17.61
N LEU A 16 15.61 12.74 -16.62
CA LEU A 16 15.22 12.82 -15.21
C LEU A 16 14.15 13.88 -14.96
N SER A 17 14.23 15.04 -15.63
CA SER A 17 13.20 16.08 -15.54
C SER A 17 11.87 15.62 -16.15
N GLY A 18 11.91 14.90 -17.29
CA GLY A 18 10.73 14.30 -17.90
C GLY A 18 10.06 13.26 -16.99
N LEU A 19 10.86 12.35 -16.41
CA LEU A 19 10.38 11.34 -15.45
C LEU A 19 9.75 11.98 -14.19
N LYS A 20 10.35 13.06 -13.68
CA LYS A 20 9.79 13.82 -12.56
C LYS A 20 8.44 14.43 -12.91
N GLY A 21 8.25 14.91 -14.13
CA GLY A 21 6.95 15.38 -14.63
C GLY A 21 5.87 14.30 -14.68
N LEU A 22 6.26 13.02 -14.78
CA LEU A 22 5.36 11.86 -14.71
C LEU A 22 5.17 11.32 -13.29
N GLY A 23 5.66 12.01 -12.26
CA GLY A 23 5.54 11.58 -10.87
C GLY A 23 6.51 10.46 -10.47
N VAL A 24 7.56 10.23 -11.26
CA VAL A 24 8.65 9.30 -10.91
C VAL A 24 9.77 10.09 -10.23
N SER A 25 10.11 9.75 -9.00
CA SER A 25 11.28 10.28 -8.31
C SER A 25 12.24 9.15 -7.94
N ILE A 26 13.54 9.41 -8.07
CA ILE A 26 14.59 8.45 -7.72
C ILE A 26 15.35 9.03 -6.53
N SER A 27 15.31 8.37 -5.39
CA SER A 27 16.00 8.79 -4.16
C SER A 27 16.55 7.57 -3.43
N ASN A 28 17.77 7.66 -2.91
CA ASN A 28 18.41 6.57 -2.16
C ASN A 28 18.41 5.21 -2.88
N GLN A 29 18.50 5.19 -4.22
CA GLN A 29 18.40 3.98 -5.07
C GLN A 29 16.99 3.36 -5.15
N PHE A 30 15.98 4.01 -4.59
CA PHE A 30 14.57 3.64 -4.73
C PHE A 30 13.89 4.52 -5.78
N VAL A 31 13.00 3.91 -6.56
CA VAL A 31 12.11 4.60 -7.47
C VAL A 31 10.75 4.73 -6.80
N HIS A 32 10.33 5.96 -6.53
CA HIS A 32 9.02 6.28 -6.01
C HIS A 32 8.13 6.72 -7.17
N ILE A 33 7.05 5.99 -7.40
CA ILE A 33 6.08 6.24 -8.47
C ILE A 33 4.75 6.55 -7.82
N VAL A 34 4.21 7.74 -8.08
CA VAL A 34 2.94 8.19 -7.47
C VAL A 34 1.75 7.38 -8.00
N SER A 35 1.75 7.05 -9.28
CA SER A 35 0.68 6.28 -9.93
C SER A 35 1.24 5.42 -11.04
N VAL A 36 0.81 4.16 -11.12
CA VAL A 36 1.18 3.21 -12.16
C VAL A 36 -0.10 2.79 -12.88
N PHE A 37 -0.14 3.04 -14.20
CA PHE A 37 -1.16 2.50 -15.08
C PHE A 37 -0.51 1.41 -15.93
N THR A 38 -0.99 0.17 -15.77
CA THR A 38 -0.49 -1.00 -16.51
C THR A 38 -1.65 -1.95 -16.75
N GLU A 39 -1.60 -2.68 -17.87
CA GLU A 39 -2.53 -3.78 -18.14
C GLU A 39 -2.26 -4.97 -17.21
N GLU A 40 -0.99 -5.20 -16.89
CA GLU A 40 -0.53 -6.30 -16.05
C GLU A 40 0.54 -5.83 -15.05
N LEU A 41 0.40 -6.26 -13.80
CA LEU A 41 1.39 -6.04 -12.75
C LEU A 41 1.84 -7.40 -12.19
N THR A 42 3.04 -7.83 -12.58
CA THR A 42 3.67 -9.01 -11.99
C THR A 42 4.51 -8.60 -10.77
N VAL A 43 4.22 -9.22 -9.63
CA VAL A 43 4.92 -8.98 -8.36
C VAL A 43 5.70 -10.23 -7.96
N GLY A 44 7.03 -10.16 -8.08
CA GLY A 44 7.94 -11.29 -7.81
C GLY A 44 8.19 -12.17 -9.04
N SER A 45 8.79 -13.34 -8.81
CA SER A 45 9.04 -14.35 -9.83
C SER A 45 8.96 -15.75 -9.23
N GLU A 46 8.96 -16.80 -10.06
CA GLU A 46 8.98 -18.19 -9.56
C GLU A 46 10.21 -18.48 -8.69
N ALA A 47 11.37 -17.93 -9.06
CA ALA A 47 12.61 -18.10 -8.30
C ALA A 47 12.67 -17.24 -7.03
N MET A 48 11.93 -16.13 -6.99
CA MET A 48 11.91 -15.18 -5.89
C MET A 48 10.46 -14.68 -5.70
N PRO A 49 9.59 -15.50 -5.06
CA PRO A 49 8.25 -15.06 -4.73
C PRO A 49 8.33 -13.88 -3.74
N THR A 50 7.48 -12.88 -3.91
CA THR A 50 7.46 -11.69 -3.05
C THR A 50 6.04 -11.36 -2.60
N GLY A 51 5.93 -10.60 -1.51
CA GLY A 51 4.67 -10.06 -1.01
C GLY A 51 4.46 -8.61 -1.39
N ILE A 52 3.22 -8.15 -1.24
CA ILE A 52 2.85 -6.73 -1.29
C ILE A 52 2.61 -6.27 0.15
N GLN A 53 3.24 -5.15 0.51
CA GLN A 53 3.06 -4.53 1.81
C GLN A 53 1.98 -3.45 1.75
N PHE A 54 1.03 -3.55 2.67
CA PHE A 54 0.00 -2.54 2.93
C PHE A 54 0.20 -1.93 4.32
N TYR A 55 -0.32 -0.72 4.52
CA TYR A 55 -0.37 -0.06 5.81
C TYR A 55 -1.83 0.22 6.15
N ASP A 56 -2.25 -0.14 7.36
CA ASP A 56 -3.59 0.18 7.83
C ASP A 56 -3.76 1.69 8.02
N GLN A 57 -4.91 2.21 7.62
CA GLN A 57 -5.17 3.66 7.63
C GLN A 57 -5.46 4.20 9.03
N VAL A 58 -5.93 3.36 9.96
CA VAL A 58 -6.34 3.74 11.30
C VAL A 58 -5.14 3.85 12.23
N ASP A 59 -4.28 2.82 12.25
CA ASP A 59 -3.15 2.74 13.18
C ASP A 59 -1.77 2.82 12.50
N GLY A 60 -1.70 2.76 11.17
CA GLY A 60 -0.44 2.76 10.42
C GLY A 60 0.32 1.43 10.50
N SER A 61 -0.28 0.37 11.03
CA SER A 61 0.36 -0.93 11.17
C SER A 61 0.62 -1.55 9.79
N PRO A 62 1.82 -2.12 9.56
CA PRO A 62 2.12 -2.79 8.31
C PRO A 62 1.48 -4.18 8.25
N TYR A 63 1.05 -4.58 7.05
CA TYR A 63 0.54 -5.92 6.73
C TYR A 63 1.20 -6.41 5.45
N CYS A 64 1.71 -7.63 5.48
CA CYS A 64 2.23 -8.32 4.31
C CYS A 64 1.18 -9.27 3.74
N VAL A 65 0.89 -9.12 2.45
CA VAL A 65 0.01 -10.01 1.68
C VAL A 65 0.85 -10.77 0.67
N ARG A 66 0.74 -12.10 0.67
CA ARG A 66 1.47 -12.99 -0.23
C ARG A 66 0.61 -14.17 -0.65
N ILE A 67 0.99 -14.84 -1.74
CA ILE A 67 0.35 -16.09 -2.17
C ILE A 67 1.23 -17.26 -1.75
N HIS A 68 0.65 -18.26 -1.09
CA HIS A 68 1.33 -19.50 -0.72
C HIS A 68 0.41 -20.69 -1.04
N ASN A 69 0.90 -21.65 -1.83
CA ASN A 69 0.11 -22.79 -2.31
C ASN A 69 -1.24 -22.41 -2.97
N GLY A 70 -1.28 -21.26 -3.67
CA GLY A 70 -2.50 -20.75 -4.32
C GLY A 70 -3.46 -19.99 -3.39
N GLU A 71 -3.14 -19.88 -2.10
CA GLU A 71 -3.95 -19.16 -1.12
C GLU A 71 -3.33 -17.80 -0.76
N ILE A 72 -4.19 -16.80 -0.53
CA ILE A 72 -3.76 -15.49 -0.05
C ILE A 72 -3.52 -15.57 1.45
N ILE A 73 -2.27 -15.37 1.86
CA ILE A 73 -1.86 -15.30 3.26
C ILE A 73 -1.60 -13.84 3.63
N GLN A 74 -2.21 -13.40 4.71
CA GLN A 74 -2.00 -12.07 5.30
C GLN A 74 -1.27 -12.23 6.63
N LYS A 75 -0.19 -11.47 6.83
CA LYS A 75 0.60 -11.47 8.06
C LYS A 75 0.85 -10.04 8.51
N THR A 76 0.58 -9.72 9.78
CA THR A 76 0.95 -8.44 10.37
C THR A 76 2.48 -8.29 10.38
N GLY A 77 2.97 -7.10 10.02
CA GLY A 77 4.40 -6.80 9.92
C GLY A 77 4.85 -6.41 8.51
N LEU A 78 6.16 -6.18 8.37
CA LEU A 78 6.77 -5.91 7.07
C LEU A 78 6.81 -7.17 6.18
N CYS A 79 6.74 -6.98 4.86
CA CYS A 79 7.10 -8.06 3.95
C CYS A 79 8.62 -8.27 4.00
N GLU A 80 9.05 -9.31 4.69
CA GLU A 80 10.44 -9.76 4.62
C GLU A 80 10.65 -10.47 3.29
N ALA A 81 11.82 -10.27 2.67
CA ALA A 81 12.22 -11.10 1.55
C ALA A 81 12.16 -12.56 2.01
N ALA A 82 11.36 -13.38 1.35
CA ALA A 82 11.27 -14.79 1.70
C ALA A 82 12.70 -15.36 1.69
N PRO A 83 13.20 -15.93 2.80
CA PRO A 83 14.46 -16.65 2.74
C PRO A 83 14.33 -17.73 1.66
N PRO A 84 15.37 -17.98 0.85
CA PRO A 84 15.33 -19.02 -0.17
C PRO A 84 14.90 -20.32 0.50
N SER A 85 13.77 -20.84 0.05
CA SER A 85 12.97 -21.93 0.63
C SER A 85 13.74 -22.83 1.59
N GLU A 86 13.66 -22.54 2.89
CA GLU A 86 13.66 -23.64 3.84
C GLU A 86 12.30 -24.31 3.65
N GLN A 87 12.33 -25.55 3.14
CA GLN A 87 11.15 -26.38 2.98
C GLN A 87 10.34 -26.34 4.27
N ASP A 88 9.13 -25.83 4.15
CA ASP A 88 8.19 -25.70 5.24
C ASP A 88 7.88 -27.11 5.76
N ASN A 89 8.48 -27.45 6.91
CA ASN A 89 8.01 -28.50 7.79
C ASN A 89 6.96 -27.90 8.75
N ASP A 90 6.01 -27.11 8.25
CA ASP A 90 4.82 -26.77 9.04
C ASP A 90 3.90 -27.99 9.09
N THR A 91 4.12 -28.73 10.17
CA THR A 91 3.09 -29.55 10.79
C THR A 91 1.87 -28.66 10.99
N PRO A 92 0.65 -29.06 10.56
CA PRO A 92 -0.53 -28.24 10.76
C PRO A 92 -0.67 -27.94 12.26
N VAL A 93 -0.45 -26.68 12.63
CA VAL A 93 -0.91 -26.15 13.91
C VAL A 93 -2.43 -26.13 13.80
N VAL A 94 -3.01 -27.29 14.14
CA VAL A 94 -4.40 -27.40 14.55
C VAL A 94 -4.56 -26.34 15.64
N GLN A 95 -5.27 -25.26 15.30
CA GLN A 95 -5.84 -24.39 16.30
C GLN A 95 -6.75 -25.28 17.15
N GLN A 96 -6.19 -25.75 18.26
CA GLN A 96 -6.94 -26.37 19.31
C GLN A 96 -7.99 -25.34 19.71
N PRO A 97 -9.30 -25.63 19.56
CA PRO A 97 -10.33 -24.72 20.01
C PRO A 97 -10.05 -24.40 21.48
N ALA A 98 -10.08 -23.11 21.80
CA ALA A 98 -9.94 -22.62 23.15
C ALA A 98 -10.80 -23.49 24.07
N SER A 99 -10.15 -24.16 25.02
CA SER A 99 -10.83 -24.92 26.06
C SER A 99 -11.84 -24.00 26.71
N GLU A 100 -13.12 -24.34 26.54
CA GLU A 100 -14.21 -23.78 27.31
C GLU A 100 -13.85 -23.81 28.81
N PRO A 101 -14.06 -22.72 29.56
CA PRO A 101 -13.94 -22.76 31.00
C PRO A 101 -14.94 -23.77 31.56
N ASN A 102 -14.39 -24.80 32.20
CA ASN A 102 -15.09 -25.83 32.95
C ASN A 102 -16.22 -25.22 33.82
N PRO A 103 -17.49 -25.65 33.69
CA PRO A 103 -18.56 -25.18 34.55
C PRO A 103 -18.33 -25.66 35.98
N GLU A 104 -18.23 -24.69 36.88
CA GLU A 104 -18.25 -24.88 38.33
C GLU A 104 -19.57 -25.57 38.76
N PRO A 105 -19.57 -26.49 39.75
CA PRO A 105 -20.75 -27.26 40.12
C PRO A 105 -21.91 -26.37 40.64
N PRO A 106 -23.15 -26.85 40.54
CA PRO A 106 -24.34 -26.07 40.84
C PRO A 106 -24.45 -25.81 42.34
N VAL A 107 -24.33 -24.54 42.75
CA VAL A 107 -24.92 -24.06 43.99
C VAL A 107 -26.39 -23.77 43.74
N THR A 108 -27.23 -24.73 44.11
CA THR A 108 -28.62 -24.49 44.48
C THR A 108 -28.67 -23.53 45.66
N ASP A 109 -29.14 -22.31 45.46
CA ASP A 109 -30.12 -21.74 46.39
C ASP A 109 -31.02 -20.68 45.74
N THR A 110 -32.29 -21.04 45.74
CA THR A 110 -33.54 -20.28 45.61
C THR A 110 -33.44 -18.77 45.84
N THR A 111 -33.87 -17.95 44.88
CA THR A 111 -34.71 -16.76 45.13
C THR A 111 -35.42 -16.36 43.82
N ASP A 112 -36.75 -16.47 43.86
CA ASP A 112 -37.72 -15.94 42.90
C ASP A 112 -37.36 -14.55 42.34
N ILE A 113 -37.33 -14.44 41.01
CA ILE A 113 -37.60 -13.17 40.31
C ILE A 113 -38.47 -13.49 39.08
N PRO A 114 -39.61 -12.79 38.90
CA PRO A 114 -40.62 -13.14 37.90
C PRO A 114 -40.21 -12.79 36.47
N THR A 115 -40.59 -13.72 35.60
CA THR A 115 -41.03 -13.57 34.22
C THR A 115 -41.38 -12.12 33.80
N ASP A 116 -40.65 -11.60 32.80
CA ASP A 116 -41.33 -10.98 31.67
C ASP A 116 -40.49 -11.10 30.39
N VAL A 117 -41.15 -11.60 29.36
CA VAL A 117 -40.61 -11.95 28.04
C VAL A 117 -40.99 -10.79 27.11
N PRO A 118 -40.08 -10.36 26.23
CA PRO A 118 -40.54 -10.14 24.87
C PRO A 118 -39.67 -10.89 23.86
N THR A 119 -40.29 -11.93 23.31
CA THR A 119 -40.00 -12.52 22.00
C THR A 119 -40.07 -11.44 20.92
N SER A 120 -39.00 -11.31 20.15
CA SER A 120 -39.01 -10.69 18.81
C SER A 120 -37.89 -11.41 18.02
N ASP A 121 -38.19 -12.59 17.52
CA ASP A 121 -38.56 -12.86 16.12
C ASP A 121 -37.36 -12.81 15.16
N PRO A 122 -36.85 -13.97 14.69
CA PRO A 122 -35.77 -14.07 13.73
C PRO A 122 -36.33 -14.23 12.32
N THR A 123 -36.37 -13.19 11.49
CA THR A 123 -36.45 -13.34 10.02
C THR A 123 -36.09 -12.03 9.35
N SER A 124 -34.96 -12.00 8.63
CA SER A 124 -34.75 -11.10 7.50
C SER A 124 -33.76 -11.77 6.55
N LEU A 125 -34.31 -12.53 5.60
CA LEU A 125 -33.65 -12.86 4.34
C LEU A 125 -33.35 -11.55 3.59
N PRO A 126 -32.18 -11.40 2.94
CA PRO A 126 -32.04 -10.45 1.85
C PRO A 126 -32.57 -11.10 0.56
N GLU A 127 -33.85 -10.87 0.26
CA GLU A 127 -34.28 -10.75 -1.13
C GLU A 127 -34.08 -9.29 -1.52
N GLU A 128 -33.28 -9.00 -2.56
CA GLU A 128 -33.79 -8.37 -3.78
C GLU A 128 -32.62 -8.15 -4.75
N LEU A 129 -32.67 -8.94 -5.82
CA LEU A 129 -31.90 -8.76 -7.03
C LEU A 129 -32.63 -7.66 -7.82
N THR A 130 -32.24 -6.40 -7.64
CA THR A 130 -32.78 -5.32 -8.48
C THR A 130 -31.93 -5.21 -9.74
N ASP A 131 -32.38 -5.92 -10.78
CA ASP A 131 -32.15 -5.60 -12.19
C ASP A 131 -32.45 -4.10 -12.40
N GLN A 132 -31.40 -3.30 -12.64
CA GLN A 132 -31.58 -1.98 -13.25
C GLN A 132 -31.24 -2.05 -14.74
N PRO A 133 -32.10 -1.46 -15.60
CA PRO A 133 -31.98 -1.56 -17.05
C PRO A 133 -30.75 -0.82 -17.59
N LEU A 134 -30.19 -1.39 -18.65
CA LEU A 134 -29.37 -0.70 -19.64
C LEU A 134 -30.18 0.47 -20.22
N ASP A 135 -29.92 1.70 -19.76
CA ASP A 135 -30.09 2.91 -20.58
C ASP A 135 -28.72 3.14 -21.24
N GLU A 136 -28.52 2.81 -22.52
CA GLU A 136 -29.02 3.50 -23.71
C GLU A 136 -28.50 4.94 -23.83
N GLN A 137 -27.36 5.03 -24.55
CA GLN A 137 -26.92 6.12 -25.43
C GLN A 137 -26.90 7.56 -24.94
N ALA A 138 -25.70 8.15 -24.94
CA ALA A 138 -25.53 9.47 -25.53
C ALA A 138 -24.10 9.65 -26.08
N ASP A 139 -24.02 9.67 -27.42
CA ASP A 139 -23.03 10.40 -28.20
C ASP A 139 -22.68 11.73 -27.51
N THR A 140 -21.41 11.92 -27.19
CA THR A 140 -20.85 13.26 -27.00
C THR A 140 -19.67 13.43 -27.96
N GLU A 141 -19.84 14.39 -28.85
CA GLU A 141 -18.89 14.83 -29.88
C GLU A 141 -17.55 15.27 -29.26
N PRO A 142 -16.43 15.20 -30.02
CA PRO A 142 -15.14 15.68 -29.53
C PRO A 142 -15.12 17.20 -29.44
N ILE A 143 -15.08 17.72 -28.22
CA ILE A 143 -14.82 19.13 -27.94
C ILE A 143 -13.33 19.38 -28.21
N VAL A 144 -13.03 20.01 -29.35
CA VAL A 144 -11.72 20.59 -29.65
C VAL A 144 -11.60 21.89 -28.86
N GLU A 145 -11.10 21.81 -27.63
CA GLU A 145 -10.77 22.99 -26.84
C GLU A 145 -9.28 23.31 -27.01
N THR A 146 -9.02 24.41 -27.70
CA THR A 146 -7.68 24.94 -27.94
C THR A 146 -7.32 25.83 -26.75
N GLU A 147 -6.69 25.28 -25.72
CA GLU A 147 -6.13 26.11 -24.64
C GLU A 147 -4.84 26.79 -25.10
N GLN A 148 -4.93 28.10 -25.33
CA GLN A 148 -3.77 28.99 -25.39
C GLN A 148 -3.17 29.13 -23.98
N THR A 149 -2.03 28.48 -23.77
CA THR A 149 -1.26 28.62 -22.54
C THR A 149 -0.60 30.01 -22.50
N HIS A 150 -1.11 30.89 -21.63
CA HIS A 150 -0.46 32.14 -21.25
C HIS A 150 0.67 31.81 -20.26
N VAL A 151 1.92 31.99 -20.69
CA VAL A 151 3.09 31.79 -19.85
C VAL A 151 3.28 33.03 -18.98
N GLU A 152 2.89 32.96 -17.71
CA GLU A 152 3.26 33.95 -16.70
C GLU A 152 4.68 33.63 -16.19
N GLU A 153 5.61 34.54 -16.46
CA GLU A 153 7.02 34.44 -16.09
C GLU A 153 7.17 34.65 -14.57
N VAL A 154 7.28 33.56 -13.82
CA VAL A 154 7.55 33.58 -12.38
C VAL A 154 9.02 33.91 -12.12
N VAL A 155 9.28 35.14 -11.67
CA VAL A 155 10.59 35.59 -11.20
C VAL A 155 10.92 34.93 -9.86
N VAL A 156 11.84 33.96 -9.86
CA VAL A 156 12.29 33.27 -8.65
C VAL A 156 13.46 34.05 -8.01
N PRO A 157 13.41 34.37 -6.69
CA PRO A 157 14.51 35.06 -6.01
C PRO A 157 15.74 34.15 -5.83
N PRO A 158 16.95 34.74 -5.70
CA PRO A 158 18.19 33.98 -5.58
C PRO A 158 18.27 33.27 -4.22
N VAL A 159 18.50 31.95 -4.25
CA VAL A 159 18.67 31.11 -3.06
C VAL A 159 20.13 31.20 -2.59
N GLU A 160 20.33 31.61 -1.34
CA GLU A 160 21.65 31.69 -0.69
C GLU A 160 22.24 30.28 -0.45
N ASN A 161 23.50 30.11 -0.88
CA ASN A 161 24.27 28.87 -0.78
C ASN A 161 24.59 28.51 0.69
N VAL A 162 24.12 27.35 1.14
CA VAL A 162 24.56 26.70 2.38
C VAL A 162 25.87 25.95 2.13
N SER A 163 26.88 26.25 2.93
CA SER A 163 28.27 25.78 2.82
C SER A 163 28.44 24.30 3.17
N GLU A 164 29.23 23.57 2.37
CA GLU A 164 29.69 22.19 2.60
C GLU A 164 30.66 22.06 3.81
N PRO A 165 30.64 20.92 4.54
CA PRO A 165 31.66 20.61 5.53
C PRO A 165 32.87 19.92 4.88
N LYS A 166 34.08 20.36 5.27
CA LYS A 166 35.35 19.75 4.85
C LYS A 166 35.59 18.44 5.60
N GLU A 167 35.73 17.35 4.86
CA GLU A 167 36.17 16.06 5.37
C GLU A 167 37.69 16.10 5.65
N GLN A 168 38.08 15.78 6.88
CA GLN A 168 39.47 15.79 7.33
C GLN A 168 39.96 14.34 7.47
N VAL A 169 40.82 13.91 6.54
CA VAL A 169 41.44 12.57 6.56
C VAL A 169 42.56 12.55 7.59
N VAL A 170 42.41 11.76 8.65
CA VAL A 170 43.46 11.48 9.64
C VAL A 170 44.20 10.21 9.22
N ALA A 171 45.48 10.34 8.88
CA ALA A 171 46.37 9.21 8.68
C ALA A 171 46.91 8.72 10.04
N VAL A 172 46.76 7.43 10.31
CA VAL A 172 47.37 6.75 11.46
C VAL A 172 48.69 6.13 11.01
N PHE A 173 49.78 6.46 11.71
CA PHE A 173 51.11 5.85 11.58
C PHE A 173 51.23 4.61 12.47
#